data_AF-A0A7J4GV15-F1
#
_entry.id   AF-A0A7J4GV15-F1
#
_cell.length_a   1.000
_cell.length_b   1.000
_cell.length_c   1.000
_cell.angle_alpha   90.00
_cell.angle_beta   90.00
_cell.angle_gamma   90.00
#
_symmetry.space_group_name_H-M   'P 1'
#
loop_
_entity.id
_entity.type
_entity.pdbx_description
1 polymer ?
#
loop_
_entity_poly.entity_id
_entity_poly.type
_entity_poly.pdbx_seq_one_letter_code
_entity_poly.pdbx_strand_id
1 'polypeptide(L)'
;MVFDDFQKHCSMCEKGKPCGKYHLYVLTIDPRLKVGKTSKKNRFRQVNPTTHEEGEGLYVGKCECAPKCRQSKHRTYNPKKETLWTCYCGKYKSSNLYKKYRDNPTSIHNFLKGEYGFLKPKLFKKLNPFETSAEAIEAEAKLAISLRENGYAVWAGDHDDKLTD
;
A
#
# COMPACT_ATOMS: atom_id res chain seq x y z
N MET A 1 -6.61 -22.65 3.16
CA MET A 1 -6.97 -21.26 3.51
C MET A 1 -5.69 -20.43 3.61
N VAL A 2 -5.47 -19.46 2.72
CA VAL A 2 -4.15 -18.80 2.49
C VAL A 2 -3.71 -17.82 3.60
N PHE A 3 -4.51 -17.70 4.68
CA PHE A 3 -4.38 -16.65 5.70
C PHE A 3 -4.08 -17.12 7.11
N ASP A 4 -3.58 -18.34 7.30
CA ASP A 4 -3.08 -18.75 8.61
C ASP A 4 -1.71 -18.16 8.96
N ASP A 5 -1.00 -17.58 7.99
CA ASP A 5 0.30 -16.97 8.23
C ASP A 5 0.16 -15.44 8.42
N PHE A 6 -0.48 -15.07 9.53
CA PHE A 6 -0.61 -13.66 9.95
C PHE A 6 0.77 -13.01 10.18
N GLN A 7 1.80 -13.81 10.44
CA GLN A 7 3.20 -13.38 10.52
C GLN A 7 3.78 -12.97 9.15
N LYS A 8 3.06 -13.13 8.03
CA LYS A 8 3.53 -12.67 6.71
C LYS A 8 3.79 -11.17 6.63
N HIS A 9 3.31 -10.35 7.56
CA HIS A 9 3.51 -8.91 7.49
C HIS A 9 4.39 -8.31 8.58
N CYS A 10 4.56 -8.96 9.73
CA CYS A 10 5.31 -8.47 10.88
C CYS A 10 5.64 -9.64 11.80
N SER A 11 6.74 -9.57 12.54
CA SER A 11 7.16 -10.62 13.49
C SER A 11 6.35 -10.66 14.79
N MET A 12 5.69 -9.55 15.16
CA MET A 12 4.98 -9.38 16.43
C MET A 12 3.46 -9.59 16.36
N CYS A 13 2.93 -9.80 15.16
CA CYS A 13 1.51 -9.78 14.91
C CYS A 13 0.97 -11.20 15.01
N GLU A 14 -0.12 -11.39 15.77
CA GLU A 14 -0.79 -12.69 15.91
C GLU A 14 -2.26 -12.61 15.51
N LYS A 15 -2.85 -13.76 15.15
CA LYS A 15 -4.26 -13.83 14.71
C LYS A 15 -5.18 -13.31 15.82
N GLY A 16 -5.91 -12.23 15.53
CA GLY A 16 -6.79 -11.56 16.50
C GLY A 16 -6.08 -10.65 17.52
N LYS A 17 -4.74 -10.58 17.49
CA LYS A 17 -3.92 -9.74 18.37
C LYS A 17 -2.93 -8.91 17.52
N PRO A 18 -3.37 -7.76 16.97
CA PRO A 18 -2.49 -6.87 16.24
C PRO A 18 -1.51 -6.19 17.22
N CYS A 19 -0.23 -6.04 16.84
CA CYS A 19 0.81 -5.51 17.73
C CYS A 19 0.69 -4.01 18.06
N GLY A 20 -0.28 -3.30 17.47
CA GLY A 20 -0.49 -1.86 17.71
C GLY A 20 0.51 -0.92 17.02
N LYS A 21 1.53 -1.47 16.33
CA LYS A 21 2.61 -0.73 15.67
C LYS A 21 2.29 -0.38 14.21
N TYR A 22 3.12 0.46 13.61
CA TYR A 22 3.05 0.81 12.19
C TYR A 22 3.68 -0.29 11.32
N HIS A 23 3.14 -0.42 10.11
CA HIS A 23 3.55 -1.43 9.14
C HIS A 23 3.65 -0.79 7.76
N LEU A 24 4.74 -1.06 7.07
CA LEU A 24 4.82 -0.91 5.62
C LEU A 24 4.06 -2.03 4.93
N TYR A 25 3.63 -1.73 3.70
CA TYR A 25 3.06 -2.71 2.79
C TYR A 25 3.36 -2.32 1.35
N VAL A 26 3.44 -3.35 0.51
CA VAL A 26 3.65 -3.20 -0.94
C VAL A 26 2.52 -3.91 -1.67
N LEU A 27 1.89 -3.23 -2.62
CA LEU A 27 0.83 -3.75 -3.47
C LEU A 27 1.24 -3.73 -4.94
N THR A 28 0.78 -4.69 -5.74
CA THR A 28 0.88 -4.61 -7.20
C THR A 28 0.00 -3.50 -7.75
N ILE A 29 0.51 -2.80 -8.75
CA ILE A 29 -0.18 -1.73 -9.49
C ILE A 29 -0.56 -2.24 -10.88
N ASP A 30 -1.73 -1.84 -11.32
CA ASP A 30 -2.18 -1.99 -12.70
C ASP A 30 -1.30 -1.17 -13.69
N PRO A 31 -0.68 -1.79 -14.70
CA PRO A 31 0.18 -1.15 -15.69
C PRO A 31 -0.45 0.03 -16.42
N ARG A 32 -1.79 0.14 -16.45
CA ARG A 32 -2.49 1.31 -16.99
C ARG A 32 -2.12 2.61 -16.28
N LEU A 33 -1.51 2.58 -15.10
CA LEU A 33 -0.96 3.77 -14.44
C LEU A 33 0.31 4.30 -15.13
N LYS A 34 1.07 3.45 -15.80
CA LYS A 34 2.34 3.81 -16.45
C LYS A 34 2.13 4.67 -17.70
N VAL A 35 1.06 4.41 -18.45
CA VAL A 35 0.82 5.00 -19.79
C VAL A 35 -0.34 6.01 -19.79
N GLY A 36 -0.22 7.07 -20.60
CA GLY A 36 -1.27 8.08 -20.82
C GLY A 36 -0.99 9.45 -20.19
N LYS A 37 -1.88 10.42 -20.40
CA LYS A 37 -1.59 11.87 -20.21
C LYS A 37 -2.15 12.52 -18.94
N THR A 38 -2.81 11.77 -18.05
CA THR A 38 -3.36 12.39 -16.82
C THR A 38 -2.24 12.78 -15.86
N SER A 39 -2.47 13.79 -15.03
CA SER A 39 -1.46 14.30 -14.07
C SER A 39 -0.81 13.20 -13.23
N LYS A 40 -1.61 12.29 -12.66
CA LYS A 40 -1.10 11.15 -11.87
C LYS A 40 -0.21 10.21 -12.70
N LYS A 41 -0.58 9.93 -13.95
CA LYS A 41 0.19 9.05 -14.84
C LYS A 41 1.50 9.71 -15.25
N ASN A 42 1.47 11.01 -15.56
CA ASN A 42 2.66 11.81 -15.85
C ASN A 42 3.61 11.80 -14.64
N ARG A 43 3.08 12.05 -13.45
CA ARG A 43 3.85 12.00 -12.19
C ARG A 43 4.46 10.63 -11.96
N PHE A 44 3.69 9.56 -12.17
CA PHE A 44 4.19 8.19 -12.00
C PHE A 44 5.42 7.94 -12.88
N ARG A 45 5.43 8.45 -14.11
CA ARG A 45 6.60 8.36 -15.00
C ARG A 45 7.75 9.26 -14.58
N GLN A 46 7.47 10.48 -14.11
CA GLN A 46 8.50 11.41 -13.64
C GLN A 46 9.29 10.85 -12.45
N VAL A 47 8.61 10.19 -11.51
CA VAL A 47 9.28 9.56 -10.35
C VAL A 47 9.88 8.18 -10.68
N ASN A 48 9.60 7.64 -11.88
CA ASN A 48 10.14 6.36 -12.37
C ASN A 48 10.70 6.50 -13.81
N PRO A 49 11.65 7.41 -14.06
CA PRO A 49 12.06 7.75 -15.43
C PRO A 49 12.65 6.56 -16.18
N THR A 50 13.37 5.68 -15.48
CA THR A 50 14.06 4.52 -16.07
C THR A 50 13.26 3.22 -15.97
N THR A 51 12.34 3.09 -15.01
CA THR A 51 11.67 1.81 -14.72
C THR A 51 10.21 1.74 -15.17
N HIS A 52 9.59 2.87 -15.53
CA HIS A 52 8.15 2.90 -15.80
C HIS A 52 7.69 2.02 -16.97
N GLU A 53 8.52 1.80 -18.00
CA GLU A 53 8.18 0.97 -19.16
C GLU A 53 8.14 -0.51 -18.77
N GLU A 54 9.30 -1.08 -18.41
CA GLU A 54 9.46 -2.52 -18.19
C GLU A 54 9.24 -2.99 -16.73
N GLY A 55 9.49 -2.13 -15.75
CA GLY A 55 9.53 -2.52 -14.33
C GLY A 55 8.15 -2.89 -13.74
N GLU A 56 8.05 -3.93 -12.91
CA GLU A 56 6.77 -4.26 -12.26
C GLU A 56 6.27 -3.06 -11.42
N GLY A 57 5.00 -2.69 -11.62
CA GLY A 57 4.38 -1.56 -10.92
C GLY A 57 4.07 -1.90 -9.48
N LEU A 58 4.57 -1.11 -8.53
CA LEU A 58 4.39 -1.32 -7.10
C LEU A 58 3.92 -0.04 -6.38
N TYR A 59 3.01 -0.21 -5.44
CA TYR A 59 2.60 0.85 -4.51
C TYR A 59 3.15 0.54 -3.13
N VAL A 60 3.86 1.50 -2.53
CA VAL A 60 4.36 1.42 -1.15
C VAL A 60 3.53 2.35 -0.28
N GLY A 61 3.17 1.88 0.91
CA GLY A 61 2.52 2.71 1.90
C GLY A 61 2.70 2.19 3.32
N LYS A 62 2.30 3.00 4.31
CA LYS A 62 2.24 2.63 5.73
C LYS A 62 0.81 2.52 6.29
N CYS A 63 0.63 1.74 7.35
CA CYS A 63 -0.63 1.65 8.09
C CYS A 63 -0.46 1.24 9.56
N GLU A 64 -1.43 1.62 10.39
CA GLU A 64 -1.56 1.26 11.82
C GLU A 64 -2.36 -0.04 12.06
N CYS A 65 -2.73 -0.72 10.98
CA CYS A 65 -3.42 -2.00 11.00
C CYS A 65 -2.64 -3.00 10.15
N ALA A 66 -3.05 -4.27 10.17
CA ALA A 66 -2.40 -5.24 9.29
C ALA A 66 -2.52 -4.81 7.81
N PRO A 67 -1.46 -4.94 7.00
CA PRO A 67 -1.44 -4.63 5.57
C PRO A 67 -2.61 -5.18 4.78
N LYS A 68 -3.14 -6.35 5.15
CA LYS A 68 -4.32 -6.93 4.51
C LYS A 68 -5.60 -6.12 4.74
N CYS A 69 -5.78 -5.55 5.92
CA CYS A 69 -6.91 -4.65 6.18
C CYS A 69 -6.78 -3.42 5.29
N ARG A 70 -5.57 -2.88 5.15
CA ARG A 70 -5.30 -1.72 4.29
C ARG A 70 -5.49 -2.03 2.81
N GLN A 71 -5.06 -3.21 2.36
CA GLN A 71 -5.34 -3.74 1.03
C GLN A 71 -6.84 -3.79 0.76
N SER A 72 -7.65 -4.30 1.70
CA SER A 72 -9.12 -4.32 1.56
C SER A 72 -9.67 -2.91 1.36
N LYS A 73 -9.25 -1.93 2.17
CA LYS A 73 -9.67 -0.53 2.02
C LYS A 73 -9.37 0.03 0.63
N HIS A 74 -8.18 -0.21 0.08
CA HIS A 74 -7.83 0.25 -1.28
C HIS A 74 -8.66 -0.44 -2.36
N ARG A 75 -8.82 -1.77 -2.26
CA ARG A 75 -9.48 -2.58 -3.29
C ARG A 75 -10.99 -2.35 -3.35
N THR A 76 -11.64 -2.16 -2.21
CA THR A 76 -13.11 -2.09 -2.17
C THR A 76 -13.66 -0.68 -2.31
N TYR A 77 -12.86 0.36 -2.05
CA TYR A 77 -13.32 1.74 -2.07
C TYR A 77 -13.90 2.15 -3.43
N ASN A 78 -15.03 2.85 -3.41
CA ASN A 78 -15.67 3.41 -4.58
C ASN A 78 -16.25 4.78 -4.20
N PRO A 79 -15.81 5.89 -4.81
CA PRO A 79 -16.27 7.22 -4.44
C PRO A 79 -17.75 7.48 -4.78
N LYS A 80 -18.37 6.67 -5.64
CA LYS A 80 -19.74 6.88 -6.13
C LYS A 80 -20.81 6.20 -5.28
N LYS A 81 -20.43 5.37 -4.31
CA LYS A 81 -21.38 4.62 -3.48
C LYS A 81 -20.81 4.29 -2.11
N GLU A 82 -21.70 3.91 -1.21
CA GLU A 82 -21.28 3.37 0.07
C GLU A 82 -20.43 2.10 -0.13
N THR A 83 -19.34 2.00 0.63
CA THR A 83 -18.41 0.88 0.52
C THR A 83 -18.07 0.30 1.87
N LEU A 84 -17.98 -1.03 1.89
CA LEU A 84 -17.52 -1.81 3.02
C LEU A 84 -16.08 -2.24 2.82
N TRP A 85 -15.33 -2.36 3.91
CA TRP A 85 -14.01 -2.95 3.93
C TRP A 85 -13.92 -3.98 5.06
N THR A 86 -13.06 -4.99 4.86
CA THR A 86 -12.94 -6.12 5.77
C THR A 86 -11.74 -5.94 6.69
N CYS A 87 -11.97 -6.03 8.00
CA CYS A 87 -10.90 -6.14 8.98
C CYS A 87 -10.48 -7.61 9.14
N TYR A 88 -9.19 -7.87 9.01
CA TYR A 88 -8.60 -9.19 9.20
C TYR A 88 -7.73 -9.28 10.45
N CYS A 89 -7.44 -8.16 11.12
CA CYS A 89 -6.53 -8.11 12.26
C CYS A 89 -7.24 -8.10 13.62
N GLY A 90 -8.57 -8.09 13.66
CA GLY A 90 -9.33 -8.06 14.91
C GLY A 90 -9.43 -6.69 15.60
N LYS A 91 -8.77 -5.65 15.06
CA LYS A 91 -8.88 -4.26 15.60
C LYS A 91 -10.29 -3.68 15.48
N TYR A 92 -11.06 -4.16 14.50
CA TYR A 92 -12.44 -3.73 14.23
C TYR A 92 -13.31 -4.95 13.93
N LYS A 93 -14.64 -4.73 13.82
CA LYS A 93 -15.58 -5.75 13.32
C LYS A 93 -15.13 -6.26 11.96
N SER A 94 -15.54 -7.47 11.59
CA SER A 94 -15.12 -8.09 10.33
C SER A 94 -15.50 -7.24 9.11
N SER A 95 -16.69 -6.64 9.09
CA SER A 95 -17.16 -5.73 8.04
C SER A 95 -17.38 -4.33 8.60
N ASN A 96 -16.88 -3.31 7.91
CA ASN A 96 -16.95 -1.92 8.35
C ASN A 96 -17.32 -1.01 7.19
N LEU A 97 -18.22 -0.06 7.46
CA LEU A 97 -18.43 1.08 6.59
C LEU A 97 -17.17 1.94 6.50
N TYR A 98 -16.89 2.40 5.29
CA TYR A 98 -15.80 3.30 5.02
C TYR A 98 -16.00 4.66 5.69
N LYS A 99 -14.97 5.17 6.38
CA LYS A 99 -14.95 6.50 6.98
C LYS A 99 -13.83 7.36 6.39
N LYS A 100 -14.18 8.49 5.76
CA LYS A 100 -13.28 9.37 4.98
C LYS A 100 -11.94 9.66 5.65
N TYR A 101 -11.91 10.01 6.93
CA TYR A 101 -10.67 10.41 7.62
C TYR A 101 -9.78 9.25 8.05
N ARG A 102 -10.38 8.10 8.37
CA ARG A 102 -9.66 6.95 8.93
C ARG A 102 -9.27 5.92 7.88
N ASP A 103 -10.08 5.82 6.82
CA ASP A 103 -10.05 4.70 5.89
C ASP A 103 -9.59 5.12 4.48
N ASN A 104 -9.26 6.41 4.26
CA ASN A 104 -8.96 6.98 2.94
C ASN A 104 -7.96 6.16 2.14
N PRO A 105 -8.27 5.65 0.95
CA PRO A 105 -7.29 4.94 0.15
C PRO A 105 -6.36 5.95 -0.52
N THR A 106 -5.36 5.45 -1.24
CA THR A 106 -4.47 6.30 -2.03
C THR A 106 -5.22 6.92 -3.23
N SER A 107 -4.69 8.02 -3.74
CA SER A 107 -5.21 8.70 -4.94
C SER A 107 -5.20 7.79 -6.19
N ILE A 108 -4.38 6.73 -6.19
CA ILE A 108 -4.26 5.73 -7.25
C ILE A 108 -5.06 4.44 -6.98
N HIS A 109 -5.97 4.41 -6.01
CA HIS A 109 -6.70 3.19 -5.63
C HIS A 109 -7.43 2.46 -6.77
N ASN A 110 -7.80 3.17 -7.85
CA ASN A 110 -8.39 2.55 -9.04
C ASN A 110 -7.42 1.62 -9.79
N PHE A 111 -6.12 1.78 -9.60
CA PHE A 111 -5.05 0.92 -10.13
C PHE A 111 -4.64 -0.18 -9.15
N LEU A 112 -5.31 -0.29 -8.00
CA LEU A 112 -5.07 -1.31 -6.97
C LEU A 112 -6.28 -2.24 -6.84
N LYS A 113 -6.88 -2.65 -7.96
CA LYS A 113 -8.14 -3.43 -8.02
C LYS A 113 -8.09 -4.51 -9.08
N GLY A 114 -9.09 -5.40 -9.08
CA GLY A 114 -9.21 -6.49 -10.05
C GLY A 114 -8.07 -7.49 -9.90
N GLU A 115 -7.33 -7.70 -10.99
CA GLU A 115 -6.12 -8.53 -11.09
C GLU A 115 -4.89 -7.90 -10.40
N TYR A 116 -5.02 -6.69 -9.87
CA TYR A 116 -3.97 -5.97 -9.15
C TYR A 116 -4.39 -5.63 -7.72
N GLY A 117 -3.51 -4.90 -7.02
CA GLY A 117 -3.67 -4.58 -5.62
C GLY A 117 -3.37 -5.76 -4.71
N PHE A 118 -2.50 -6.68 -5.11
CA PHE A 118 -2.08 -7.84 -4.31
C PHE A 118 -0.83 -7.53 -3.48
N LEU A 119 -0.82 -7.96 -2.22
CA LEU A 119 0.33 -7.78 -1.34
C LEU A 119 1.56 -8.53 -1.87
N LYS A 120 2.74 -7.93 -1.70
CA LYS A 120 4.06 -8.57 -1.93
C LYS A 120 4.84 -8.67 -0.60
N PRO A 121 4.48 -9.60 0.31
CA PRO A 121 5.04 -9.67 1.66
C PRO A 121 6.56 -9.74 1.73
N LYS A 122 7.19 -10.43 0.76
CA LYS A 122 8.65 -10.57 0.68
C LYS A 122 9.40 -9.23 0.63
N LEU A 123 8.75 -8.18 0.11
CA LEU A 123 9.36 -6.86 -0.07
C LEU A 123 9.32 -5.98 1.18
N PHE A 124 8.52 -6.32 2.20
CA PHE A 124 8.35 -5.44 3.38
C PHE A 124 8.31 -6.16 4.72
N LYS A 125 8.02 -7.47 4.76
CA LYS A 125 7.84 -8.23 6.02
C LYS A 125 9.00 -8.06 6.99
N LYS A 126 10.23 -8.07 6.49
CA LYS A 126 11.46 -8.00 7.31
C LYS A 126 11.69 -6.63 7.94
N LEU A 127 11.08 -5.57 7.38
CA LEU A 127 11.23 -4.21 7.86
C LEU A 127 10.24 -3.89 8.98
N ASN A 128 9.14 -4.62 9.04
CA ASN A 128 8.08 -4.38 10.01
C ASN A 128 8.32 -5.09 11.34
N PRO A 129 7.81 -4.55 12.45
CA PRO A 129 7.01 -3.31 12.58
C PRO A 129 7.82 -2.07 13.02
N PHE A 130 7.17 -0.89 13.05
CA PHE A 130 7.74 0.39 13.49
C PHE A 130 6.96 1.01 14.66
N GLU A 131 7.63 1.60 15.64
CA GLU A 131 6.97 2.20 16.82
C GLU A 131 6.21 3.47 16.46
N THR A 132 6.84 4.35 15.67
CA THR A 132 6.30 5.67 15.38
C THR A 132 5.91 5.83 13.93
N SER A 133 4.96 6.75 13.68
CA SER A 133 4.61 7.11 12.30
C SER A 133 5.79 7.77 11.56
N ALA A 134 6.67 8.48 12.27
CA ALA A 134 7.81 9.16 11.65
C ALA A 134 8.82 8.15 11.08
N GLU A 135 9.19 7.14 11.87
CA GLU A 135 10.06 6.03 11.42
C GLU A 135 9.43 5.29 10.24
N ALA A 136 8.12 5.02 10.29
CA ALA A 136 7.44 4.35 9.19
C ALA A 136 7.41 5.20 7.90
N ILE A 137 7.31 6.53 7.99
CA ILE A 137 7.39 7.43 6.82
C ILE A 137 8.80 7.40 6.22
N GLU A 138 9.83 7.47 7.05
CA GLU A 138 11.22 7.41 6.59
C GLU A 138 11.52 6.06 5.93
N ALA A 139 11.06 4.96 6.54
CA ALA A 139 11.22 3.62 5.99
C ALA A 139 10.39 3.41 4.70
N GLU A 140 9.20 4.01 4.58
CA GLU A 140 8.40 4.02 3.34
C GLU A 140 9.20 4.63 2.19
N ALA A 141 9.81 5.81 2.41
CA ALA A 141 10.61 6.49 1.40
C ALA A 141 11.87 5.69 1.02
N LYS A 142 12.62 5.18 2.01
CA LYS A 142 13.81 4.35 1.78
C LYS A 142 13.47 3.08 0.99
N LEU A 143 12.37 2.41 1.33
CA LEU A 143 11.93 1.21 0.61
C LEU A 143 11.55 1.54 -0.83
N ALA A 144 10.86 2.67 -1.07
CA ALA A 144 10.49 3.08 -2.41
C ALA A 144 11.72 3.35 -3.30
N ILE A 145 12.71 4.06 -2.77
CA ILE A 145 14.00 4.31 -3.47
C ILE A 145 14.69 2.98 -3.80
N SER A 146 14.87 2.11 -2.80
CA SER A 146 15.54 0.81 -3.00
C SER A 146 14.82 -0.06 -4.03
N LEU A 147 13.48 -0.08 -4.05
CA LEU A 147 12.74 -0.82 -5.05
C LEU A 147 12.94 -0.25 -6.46
N ARG A 148 13.03 1.08 -6.63
CA ARG A 148 13.35 1.68 -7.93
C ARG A 148 14.74 1.32 -8.42
N GLU A 149 15.73 1.34 -7.53
CA GLU A 149 17.11 0.91 -7.84
C GLU A 149 17.15 -0.57 -8.27
N ASN A 150 16.24 -1.39 -7.74
CA ASN A 150 16.07 -2.80 -8.12
C ASN A 150 15.17 -3.01 -9.35
N GLY A 151 14.85 -1.95 -10.11
CA GLY A 151 14.14 -2.05 -11.40
C GLY A 151 12.62 -2.01 -11.32
N TYR A 152 12.02 -1.76 -10.15
CA TYR A 152 10.57 -1.60 -10.02
C TYR A 152 10.11 -0.19 -10.38
N ALA A 153 8.86 -0.07 -10.84
CA ALA A 153 8.19 1.22 -11.03
C ALA A 153 7.29 1.49 -9.83
N VAL A 154 7.70 2.43 -8.96
CA VAL A 154 7.15 2.57 -7.62
C VAL A 154 6.38 3.88 -7.41
N TRP A 155 5.21 3.79 -6.80
CA TRP A 155 4.49 4.93 -6.22
C TRP A 155 4.43 4.82 -4.70
N ALA A 156 5.01 5.78 -3.99
CA ALA A 156 4.98 5.94 -2.54
C ALA A 156 4.06 7.12 -2.17
N GLY A 157 2.95 6.82 -1.50
CA GLY A 157 1.85 7.76 -1.29
C GLY A 157 2.27 9.11 -0.72
N ASP A 158 2.94 9.15 0.43
CA ASP A 158 3.23 10.41 1.13
C ASP A 158 4.53 11.08 0.64
N HIS A 159 5.46 10.29 0.09
CA HIS A 159 6.76 10.77 -0.37
C HIS A 159 6.68 11.35 -1.79
N ASP A 160 6.12 10.59 -2.72
CA ASP A 160 6.07 11.03 -4.12
C ASP A 160 5.05 12.15 -4.30
N ASP A 161 4.05 12.25 -3.40
CA ASP A 161 3.06 13.33 -3.43
C ASP A 161 3.66 14.73 -3.21
N LYS A 162 4.92 14.81 -2.75
CA LYS A 162 5.66 16.05 -2.49
C LYS A 162 6.73 16.41 -3.56
N LEU A 163 7.05 15.51 -4.50
CA LEU A 163 8.14 15.70 -5.46
C LEU A 163 7.84 16.67 -6.62
N THR A 164 6.99 17.67 -6.41
CA THR A 164 6.63 18.67 -7.43
C THR A 164 6.39 20.02 -6.76
N ASP A 165 7.47 20.69 -6.41
CA ASP A 165 7.54 22.16 -6.48
C ASP A 165 8.22 22.53 -7.80
#